data_AF-A0A6A6ULN9-F1
#
_entry.id   AF-A0A6A6ULN9-F1
#
_cell.length_a   1.000
_cell.length_b   1.000
_cell.length_c   1.000
_cell.angle_alpha   90.00
_cell.angle_beta   90.00
_cell.angle_gamma   90.00
#
_symmetry.space_group_name_H-M   'P 1'
#
loop_
_entity.id
_entity.type
_entity.pdbx_description
1 polymer ?
#
loop_
_entity_poly.entity_id
_entity_poly.type
_entity_poly.pdbx_seq_one_letter_code
_entity_poly.pdbx_strand_id
1 'polypeptide(L)'
;MEDTTPLASLSLTHVSYDPTSLLSHLCAYLALVPQALIISYLTLLYATRELEILLMFAGQLACEAANFILKRYIREERPTRLRGRGYGMPSSHAQYVAYFGVYLALFLLIRHEPTVTPWSKVHRVGVAGLGLVGAGCVAVSRIYLGYHT
;
A
#
# COMPACT_ATOMS: atom_id res chain seq x y z
N MET A 1 17.88 -11.61 -26.01
CA MET A 1 16.51 -11.96 -26.40
C MET A 1 15.61 -10.95 -25.74
N GLU A 2 15.01 -10.08 -26.54
CA GLU A 2 14.08 -9.06 -26.08
C GLU A 2 12.74 -9.77 -25.85
N ASP A 3 12.34 -9.90 -24.58
CA ASP A 3 11.11 -10.57 -24.19
C ASP A 3 9.92 -9.66 -24.56
N THR A 4 9.36 -9.87 -25.75
CA THR A 4 8.28 -9.05 -26.33
C THR A 4 6.91 -9.49 -25.81
N THR A 5 6.79 -9.76 -24.51
CA THR A 5 5.49 -10.02 -23.89
C THR A 5 4.69 -8.71 -23.87
N PRO A 6 3.50 -8.64 -24.50
CA PRO A 6 2.72 -7.41 -24.56
C PRO A 6 2.18 -7.07 -23.17
N LEU A 7 2.74 -6.04 -22.55
CA LEU A 7 2.30 -5.54 -21.25
C LEU A 7 0.96 -4.79 -21.38
N ALA A 8 -0.05 -5.23 -20.64
CA ALA A 8 -1.28 -4.49 -20.49
C ALA A 8 -1.10 -3.42 -19.39
N SER A 9 -1.54 -2.19 -19.65
CA SER A 9 -1.58 -1.14 -18.61
C SER A 9 -2.98 -1.05 -18.04
N LEU A 10 -3.15 -1.22 -16.72
CA LEU A 10 -4.40 -0.85 -16.08
C LEU A 10 -4.61 0.66 -16.23
N SER A 11 -5.59 1.09 -17.03
CA SER A 11 -5.75 2.48 -17.47
C SER A 11 -5.93 3.49 -16.32
N LEU A 12 -6.42 3.04 -15.16
CA LEU A 12 -6.63 3.88 -13.98
C LEU A 12 -5.34 4.23 -13.24
N THR A 13 -4.29 3.41 -13.33
CA THR A 13 -3.04 3.58 -12.55
C THR A 13 -1.75 3.35 -13.34
N HIS A 14 -1.83 3.10 -14.66
CA HIS A 14 -0.69 2.80 -15.53
C HIS A 14 0.24 1.68 -15.01
N VAL A 15 -0.31 0.71 -14.27
CA VAL A 15 0.45 -0.47 -13.85
C VAL A 15 0.57 -1.40 -15.04
N SER A 16 1.81 -1.66 -15.46
CA SER A 16 2.14 -2.58 -16.54
C SER A 16 2.26 -3.99 -15.96
N TYR A 17 1.52 -4.93 -16.50
CA TYR A 17 1.52 -6.31 -16.05
C TYR A 17 1.39 -7.24 -17.26
N ASP A 18 1.96 -8.44 -17.15
CA ASP A 18 1.77 -9.52 -18.11
C ASP A 18 0.34 -10.09 -17.98
N PRO A 19 -0.51 -9.99 -19.02
CA PRO A 19 -1.89 -10.47 -19.02
C PRO A 19 -2.01 -11.99 -19.21
N THR A 20 -0.91 -12.72 -19.35
CA THR A 20 -0.93 -14.18 -19.46
C THR A 20 -0.71 -14.89 -18.12
N SER A 21 -0.17 -14.17 -17.12
CA SER A 21 0.13 -14.71 -15.79
C SER A 21 -0.90 -14.29 -14.74
N LEU A 22 -1.49 -15.26 -14.03
CA LEU A 22 -2.41 -14.99 -12.92
C LEU A 22 -1.74 -14.21 -11.78
N LEU A 23 -0.48 -14.54 -11.47
CA LEU A 23 0.27 -13.87 -10.40
C LEU A 23 0.52 -12.38 -10.73
N SER A 24 0.78 -12.09 -12.01
CA SER A 24 0.93 -10.73 -12.52
C SER A 24 -0.36 -9.90 -12.36
N HIS A 25 -1.53 -10.50 -12.61
CA HIS A 25 -2.83 -9.85 -12.33
C HIS A 25 -3.05 -9.58 -10.85
N LEU A 26 -2.77 -10.56 -9.98
CA LEU A 26 -2.88 -10.37 -8.53
C LEU A 26 -1.99 -9.22 -8.06
N CYS A 27 -0.75 -9.14 -8.56
CA CYS A 27 0.16 -8.03 -8.26
C CYS A 27 -0.38 -6.68 -8.77
N ALA A 28 -1.01 -6.65 -9.95
CA ALA A 28 -1.64 -5.45 -10.46
C ALA A 28 -2.81 -4.98 -9.59
N TYR A 29 -3.62 -5.90 -9.04
CA TYR A 29 -4.68 -5.55 -8.08
C TYR A 29 -4.12 -5.08 -6.74
N LEU A 30 -3.04 -5.70 -6.23
CA LEU A 30 -2.36 -5.25 -5.02
C LEU A 30 -1.81 -3.82 -5.17
N ALA A 31 -1.47 -3.39 -6.38
CA ALA A 31 -1.07 -2.03 -6.65
C ALA A 31 -2.21 -0.99 -6.50
N LEU A 32 -3.47 -1.42 -6.42
CA LEU A 32 -4.63 -0.53 -6.20
C LEU A 32 -4.96 -0.31 -4.72
N VAL A 33 -4.30 -1.03 -3.81
CA VAL A 33 -4.56 -0.94 -2.37
C VAL A 33 -4.40 0.49 -1.84
N PRO A 34 -3.33 1.26 -2.15
CA PRO A 34 -3.22 2.65 -1.69
C PRO A 34 -4.38 3.55 -2.13
N GLN A 35 -4.89 3.36 -3.36
CA GLN A 35 -6.02 4.10 -3.90
C GLN A 35 -7.33 3.72 -3.18
N ALA A 36 -7.52 2.43 -2.89
CA ALA A 36 -8.66 1.99 -2.09
C ALA A 36 -8.61 2.56 -0.67
N LEU A 37 -7.42 2.62 -0.07
CA LEU A 37 -7.22 3.19 1.27
C LEU A 37 -7.52 4.69 1.32
N ILE A 38 -7.05 5.50 0.37
CA ILE A 38 -7.38 6.94 0.36
C ILE A 38 -8.89 7.18 0.22
N ILE A 39 -9.58 6.41 -0.63
CA ILE A 39 -11.05 6.47 -0.74
C ILE A 39 -11.68 6.12 0.61
N SER A 40 -11.24 5.04 1.26
CA SER A 40 -11.74 4.60 2.56
C SER A 40 -11.55 5.67 3.64
N TYR A 41 -10.37 6.29 3.71
CA TYR A 41 -10.10 7.39 4.65
C TYR A 41 -11.08 8.55 4.48
N LEU A 42 -11.25 9.02 3.25
CA LEU A 42 -12.11 10.17 2.97
C LEU A 42 -13.58 9.85 3.27
N THR A 43 -14.05 8.65 2.87
CA THR A 43 -15.40 8.19 3.16
C THR A 43 -15.65 8.08 4.66
N LEU A 44 -14.74 7.44 5.40
CA LEU A 44 -14.89 7.26 6.84
C LEU A 44 -14.82 8.59 7.60
N LEU A 45 -13.88 9.47 7.23
CA LEU A 45 -13.75 10.80 7.84
C LEU A 45 -15.03 11.63 7.62
N TYR A 46 -15.59 11.59 6.40
CA TYR A 46 -16.85 12.26 6.09
C TYR A 46 -18.03 11.69 6.89
N ALA A 47 -18.15 10.37 6.96
CA ALA A 47 -19.29 9.70 7.59
C ALA A 47 -19.25 9.75 9.12
N THR A 48 -18.09 9.52 9.72
CA THR A 48 -17.95 9.32 11.18
C THR A 48 -17.42 10.56 11.91
N ARG A 49 -16.63 11.40 11.22
CA ARG A 49 -15.89 12.53 11.82
C ARG A 49 -15.02 12.11 13.03
N GLU A 50 -14.55 10.87 13.04
CA GLU A 50 -13.71 10.36 14.11
C GLU A 50 -12.28 10.94 14.04
N LEU A 51 -11.82 11.49 15.16
CA LEU A 51 -10.47 12.06 15.28
C LEU A 51 -9.38 11.00 15.05
N GLU A 52 -9.62 9.75 15.44
CA GLU A 52 -8.67 8.66 15.21
C GLU A 52 -8.41 8.45 13.71
N ILE A 53 -9.45 8.49 12.88
CA ILE A 53 -9.34 8.33 11.43
C ILE A 53 -8.60 9.54 10.83
N LEU A 54 -8.88 10.75 11.33
CA LEU A 54 -8.17 11.95 10.93
C LEU A 54 -6.67 11.87 11.26
N LEU A 55 -6.33 11.42 12.46
CA LEU A 55 -4.94 11.26 12.90
C LEU A 55 -4.22 10.18 12.07
N MET A 56 -4.87 9.05 11.83
CA MET A 56 -4.35 7.99 10.97
C MET A 56 -4.05 8.53 9.56
N PHE A 57 -4.98 9.28 8.96
CA PHE A 57 -4.81 9.88 7.64
C PHE A 57 -3.73 10.97 7.61
N ALA A 58 -3.66 11.81 8.63
CA ALA A 58 -2.62 12.84 8.75
C ALA A 58 -1.22 12.21 8.80
N GLY A 59 -1.03 11.13 9.56
CA GLY A 59 0.24 10.39 9.57
C GLY A 59 0.55 9.73 8.22
N GLN A 60 -0.47 9.23 7.51
CA GLN A 60 -0.29 8.71 6.14
C GLN A 60 0.25 9.79 5.19
N LEU A 61 -0.32 10.99 5.23
CA LEU A 61 0.14 12.13 4.42
C LEU A 61 1.56 12.58 4.82
N ALA A 62 1.89 12.55 6.11
CA ALA A 62 3.24 12.84 6.59
C ALA A 62 4.25 11.82 6.06
N CYS A 63 3.89 10.53 6.04
CA CYS A 63 4.73 9.49 5.43
C CYS A 63 4.92 9.72 3.92
N GLU A 64 3.86 10.07 3.18
CA GLU A 64 3.99 10.39 1.76
C GLU A 64 4.88 11.62 1.50
N ALA A 65 4.78 12.65 2.34
CA ALA A 65 5.67 13.81 2.27
C ALA A 65 7.13 13.41 2.54
N ALA A 66 7.37 12.58 3.56
CA ALA A 66 8.70 12.04 3.85
C ALA A 66 9.22 11.19 2.68
N ASN A 67 8.39 10.31 2.09
CA ASN A 67 8.72 9.52 0.91
C ASN A 67 9.18 10.40 -0.25
N PHE A 68 8.41 11.46 -0.52
CA PHE A 68 8.65 12.40 -1.59
C PHE A 68 9.97 13.16 -1.43
N ILE A 69 10.31 13.54 -0.18
CA ILE A 69 11.58 14.18 0.16
C ILE A 69 12.73 13.17 0.00
N LEU A 70 12.60 11.98 0.59
CA LEU A 70 13.63 10.93 0.53
C LEU A 70 13.92 10.50 -0.90
N LYS A 71 12.90 10.39 -1.75
CA LYS A 71 13.08 10.09 -3.19
C LYS A 71 13.99 11.10 -3.87
N ARG A 72 13.87 12.38 -3.56
CA ARG A 72 14.70 13.45 -4.13
C ARG A 72 16.09 13.53 -3.53
N TYR A 73 16.27 13.00 -2.34
CA TYR A 73 17.56 12.93 -1.67
C TYR A 73 18.39 11.74 -2.16
N ILE A 74 17.79 10.54 -2.15
CA ILE A 74 18.47 9.27 -2.51
C ILE A 74 18.67 9.18 -4.02
N ARG A 75 17.65 9.56 -4.79
CA ARG A 75 17.67 9.56 -6.26
C ARG A 75 18.04 8.23 -6.91
N GLU A 76 17.74 7.12 -6.26
CA GLU A 76 18.05 5.78 -6.78
C GLU A 76 17.36 5.53 -8.12
N GLU A 77 18.08 4.91 -9.06
CA GLU A 77 17.53 4.49 -10.35
C GLU A 77 16.59 3.28 -10.17
N ARG A 78 15.64 3.12 -11.10
CA ARG A 78 14.71 1.97 -11.05
C ARG A 78 15.36 0.73 -11.69
N PRO A 79 15.03 -0.50 -11.24
CA PRO A 79 15.65 -1.73 -11.74
C PRO A 79 15.38 -2.00 -13.22
N THR A 80 14.22 -1.60 -13.72
CA THR A 80 13.82 -1.78 -15.12
C THR A 80 13.71 -0.45 -15.84
N ARG A 81 14.10 -0.41 -17.13
CA ARG A 81 13.88 0.76 -18.02
C ARG A 81 12.40 1.02 -18.32
N LEU A 82 11.49 0.19 -17.80
CA LEU A 82 10.05 0.27 -18.02
C LEU A 82 9.40 1.36 -17.14
N ARG A 83 9.17 2.51 -17.79
CA ARG A 83 7.96 3.38 -17.72
C ARG A 83 7.47 3.89 -16.35
N GLY A 84 8.30 3.95 -15.32
CA GLY A 84 8.04 4.80 -14.16
C GLY A 84 8.80 6.13 -14.26
N ARG A 85 8.11 7.28 -14.37
CA ARG A 85 8.78 8.57 -14.17
C ARG A 85 9.19 8.69 -12.69
N GLY A 86 10.47 8.98 -12.42
CA GLY A 86 11.00 9.28 -11.08
C GLY A 86 11.77 8.15 -10.38
N TYR A 87 12.30 8.47 -9.19
CA TYR A 87 13.26 7.63 -8.46
C TYR A 87 12.66 6.32 -7.89
N GLY A 88 13.53 5.33 -7.74
CA GLY A 88 13.23 3.96 -7.31
C GLY A 88 13.14 3.76 -5.81
N MET A 89 13.78 4.59 -4.99
CA MET A 89 13.77 4.41 -3.52
C MET A 89 13.38 5.70 -2.79
N PRO A 90 12.59 5.62 -1.70
CA PRO A 90 11.88 4.43 -1.18
C PRO A 90 10.61 4.08 -1.97
N SER A 91 10.10 2.86 -1.82
CA SER A 91 8.81 2.48 -2.44
C SER A 91 7.64 3.19 -1.76
N SER A 92 6.86 3.98 -2.51
CA SER A 92 5.66 4.64 -1.97
C SER A 92 4.56 3.62 -1.65
N HIS A 93 4.32 2.61 -2.50
CA HIS A 93 3.28 1.61 -2.26
C HIS A 93 3.59 0.77 -1.01
N ALA A 94 4.83 0.27 -0.89
CA ALA A 94 5.21 -0.55 0.26
C ALA A 94 5.12 0.26 1.55
N GLN A 95 5.68 1.48 1.58
CA GLN A 95 5.61 2.33 2.76
C GLN A 95 4.17 2.75 3.10
N TYR A 96 3.33 3.03 2.10
CA TYR A 96 1.95 3.44 2.33
C TYR A 96 1.17 2.36 3.08
N VAL A 97 1.22 1.12 2.56
CA VAL A 97 0.47 0.00 3.13
C VAL A 97 1.12 -0.54 4.41
N ALA A 98 2.45 -0.45 4.54
CA ALA A 98 3.14 -0.77 5.79
C ALA A 98 2.73 0.17 6.93
N TYR A 99 2.66 1.49 6.68
CA TYR A 99 2.16 2.44 7.68
C TYR A 99 0.72 2.08 8.09
N PHE A 100 -0.17 1.86 7.12
CA PHE A 100 -1.55 1.46 7.40
C PHE A 100 -1.63 0.17 8.24
N GLY A 101 -0.89 -0.87 7.85
CA GLY A 101 -0.89 -2.15 8.54
C GLY A 101 -0.37 -2.05 9.98
N VAL A 102 0.71 -1.30 10.19
CA VAL A 102 1.26 -1.06 11.53
C VAL A 102 0.30 -0.23 12.38
N TYR A 103 -0.25 0.86 11.84
CA TYR A 103 -1.21 1.69 12.57
C TYR A 103 -2.43 0.87 12.95
N LEU A 104 -3.00 0.11 12.01
CA LEU A 104 -4.14 -0.77 12.25
C LEU A 104 -3.83 -1.80 13.34
N ALA A 105 -2.65 -2.43 13.31
CA ALA A 105 -2.22 -3.37 14.34
C ALA A 105 -2.12 -2.71 15.71
N LEU A 106 -1.48 -1.54 15.81
CA LEU A 106 -1.34 -0.82 17.07
C LEU A 106 -2.70 -0.37 17.62
N PHE A 107 -3.56 0.18 16.75
CA PHE A 107 -4.92 0.56 17.12
C PHE A 107 -5.69 -0.66 17.65
N LEU A 108 -5.72 -1.75 16.86
CA LEU A 108 -6.45 -2.95 17.23
C LEU A 108 -5.85 -3.66 18.44
N LEU A 109 -4.55 -3.61 18.72
CA LEU A 109 -3.96 -4.38 19.81
C LEU A 109 -3.81 -3.60 21.11
N ILE A 110 -3.62 -2.28 21.02
CA ILE A 110 -3.30 -1.44 22.17
C ILE A 110 -4.48 -0.53 22.53
N ARG A 111 -5.09 0.12 21.55
CA ARG A 111 -6.02 1.25 21.78
C ARG A 111 -7.50 0.87 21.71
N HIS A 112 -7.84 -0.21 21.00
CA HIS A 112 -9.22 -0.59 20.78
C HIS A 112 -9.86 -1.15 22.07
N GLU A 113 -10.83 -0.42 22.60
CA GLU A 113 -11.67 -0.80 23.74
C GLU A 113 -13.11 -1.03 23.26
N PRO A 114 -13.53 -2.28 23.06
CA PRO A 114 -14.88 -2.55 22.57
C PRO A 114 -15.94 -2.33 23.66
N THR A 115 -17.00 -1.60 23.32
CA THR A 115 -18.07 -1.22 24.27
C THR A 115 -19.39 -1.96 24.07
N VAL A 116 -19.72 -2.41 22.85
CA VAL A 116 -21.05 -2.99 22.53
C VAL A 116 -20.99 -4.47 22.11
N THR A 117 -20.02 -4.86 21.29
CA THR A 117 -19.75 -6.27 20.92
C THR A 117 -18.24 -6.50 20.86
N PRO A 118 -17.64 -7.08 21.91
CA PRO A 118 -16.19 -7.20 21.97
C PRO A 118 -15.68 -8.22 20.96
N TRP A 119 -15.01 -7.72 19.92
CA TRP A 119 -14.10 -8.54 19.15
C TRP A 119 -13.11 -9.19 20.12
N SER A 120 -13.09 -10.52 20.12
CA SER A 120 -12.13 -11.23 20.97
C SER A 120 -10.71 -10.84 20.57
N LYS A 121 -9.76 -11.00 21.51
CA LYS A 121 -8.34 -10.74 21.24
C LYS A 121 -7.85 -11.51 20.00
N VAL A 122 -8.38 -12.71 19.76
CA VAL A 122 -8.05 -13.54 18.57
C VAL A 122 -8.47 -12.84 17.28
N HIS A 123 -9.68 -12.26 17.21
CA HIS A 123 -10.12 -11.51 16.03
C HIS A 123 -9.25 -10.29 15.78
N ARG A 124 -8.92 -9.54 16.83
CA ARG A 124 -8.06 -8.34 16.75
C ARG A 124 -6.66 -8.69 16.25
N VAL A 125 -6.06 -9.76 16.79
CA VAL A 125 -4.76 -10.29 16.35
C VAL A 125 -4.83 -10.80 14.91
N GLY A 126 -5.91 -11.50 14.55
CA GLY A 126 -6.12 -11.99 13.19
C GLY A 126 -6.17 -10.86 12.16
N VAL A 127 -6.97 -9.81 12.42
CA VAL A 127 -7.09 -8.66 11.51
C VAL A 127 -5.80 -7.86 11.46
N ALA A 128 -5.11 -7.65 12.59
CA ALA A 128 -3.79 -7.01 12.62
C ALA A 128 -2.77 -7.80 11.77
N GLY A 129 -2.74 -9.13 11.94
CA GLY A 129 -1.88 -10.03 11.16
C GLY A 129 -2.19 -9.96 9.66
N LEU A 130 -3.47 -9.99 9.28
CA LEU A 130 -3.90 -9.84 7.89
C LEU A 130 -3.44 -8.51 7.27
N GLY A 131 -3.54 -7.40 8.02
CA GLY A 131 -3.06 -6.10 7.58
C GLY A 131 -1.55 -6.08 7.30
N LEU A 132 -0.76 -6.69 8.18
CA LEU A 132 0.69 -6.78 8.04
C LEU A 132 1.10 -7.72 6.90
N VAL A 133 0.44 -8.87 6.76
CA VAL A 133 0.65 -9.79 5.62
C VAL A 133 0.29 -9.10 4.31
N GLY A 134 -0.83 -8.36 4.26
CA GLY A 134 -1.22 -7.56 3.11
C GLY A 134 -0.15 -6.52 2.72
N ALA A 135 0.44 -5.83 3.71
CA ALA A 135 1.56 -4.91 3.47
C ALA A 135 2.77 -5.62 2.87
N GLY A 136 3.11 -6.82 3.37
CA GLY A 136 4.16 -7.67 2.81
C GLY A 136 3.88 -8.07 1.36
N CYS A 137 2.66 -8.53 1.06
CA CYS A 137 2.22 -8.87 -0.29
C CYS A 137 2.32 -7.68 -1.25
N VAL A 138 1.93 -6.47 -0.82
CA VAL A 138 2.07 -5.25 -1.63
C VAL A 138 3.55 -4.96 -1.89
N ALA A 139 4.43 -5.07 -0.89
CA ALA A 139 5.87 -4.88 -1.08
C ALA A 139 6.45 -5.87 -2.09
N VAL A 140 6.19 -7.17 -1.91
CA VAL A 140 6.64 -8.25 -2.82
C VAL A 140 6.10 -8.05 -4.23
N SER A 141 4.84 -7.60 -4.38
CA SER A 141 4.26 -7.35 -5.70
C SER A 141 5.03 -6.29 -6.49
N ARG A 142 5.65 -5.31 -5.79
CA ARG A 142 6.45 -4.29 -6.46
C ARG A 142 7.78 -4.83 -6.98
N ILE A 143 8.36 -5.79 -6.27
CA ILE A 143 9.58 -6.49 -6.69
C ILE A 143 9.24 -7.40 -7.87
N TYR A 144 8.16 -8.18 -7.75
CA TYR A 144 7.71 -9.10 -8.81
C TYR A 144 7.41 -8.39 -10.14
N LEU A 145 6.74 -7.24 -10.08
CA LEU A 145 6.46 -6.42 -11.27
C LEU A 145 7.66 -5.58 -11.75
N GLY A 146 8.84 -5.72 -11.10
CA GLY A 146 10.08 -5.07 -11.53
C GLY A 146 10.15 -3.56 -11.26
N TYR A 147 9.33 -3.02 -10.35
CA TYR A 147 9.31 -1.60 -10.01
C TYR A 147 10.32 -1.20 -8.92
N HIS A 148 10.69 -2.13 -8.04
CA HIS A 148 11.60 -1.92 -6.91
C HIS A 148 12.50 -3.15 -6.72
N THR A 149 13.63 -2.96 -6.03
CA THR A 149 14.51 -4.01 -5.51
C THR A 149 14.13 -4.41 -4.08
#